data_AF-A0A8T5B7Y8-F1
#
_entry.id   AF-A0A8T5B7Y8-F1
#
_cell.length_a   1.000
_cell.length_b   1.000
_cell.length_c   1.000
_cell.angle_alpha   90.00
_cell.angle_beta   90.00
_cell.angle_gamma   90.00
#
_symmetry.space_group_name_H-M   'P 1'
#
loop_
_entity.id
_entity.type
_entity.pdbx_description
1 polymer ?
#
loop_
_entity_poly.entity_id
_entity_poly.type
_entity_poly.pdbx_seq_one_letter_code
_entity_poly.pdbx_strand_id
1 'polypeptide(L)'
;PATYFAEGKAFESINFPSFANIIQDEKATSKDKWDTAPVPGWYVDGPGGKKILNRRSVNLASWCLAVSNYSKKRDLACCLAAYMADPWVLQEGILQPGTWHDPSRYCHVGLGAPAILRERRGPLLSYFEENASVLTPMVTGLIAATEYNVNASKNLHAAMVGTMDVVKALETTEKQWEEITERVGRQKQIEAWKELKKWYPTIVI
;
A
#
# COMPACT_ATOMS: atom_id res chain seq x y z
N PRO A 1 10.20 11.69 -10.02
CA PRO A 1 9.77 10.31 -10.33
C PRO A 1 8.26 10.19 -10.64
N ALA A 2 7.37 10.74 -9.81
CA ALA A 2 5.92 10.59 -9.99
C ALA A 2 5.42 11.09 -11.36
N THR A 3 5.97 12.17 -11.90
CA THR A 3 5.53 12.70 -13.20
C THR A 3 6.09 11.97 -14.41
N TYR A 4 7.10 11.09 -14.26
CA TYR A 4 7.80 10.51 -15.41
C TYR A 4 6.88 9.69 -16.32
N PHE A 5 5.98 8.91 -15.72
CA PHE A 5 4.97 8.18 -16.48
C PHE A 5 3.99 9.14 -17.17
N ALA A 6 3.52 10.17 -16.45
CA ALA A 6 2.61 11.18 -16.99
C ALA A 6 3.21 11.99 -18.15
N GLU A 7 4.52 12.21 -18.11
CA GLU A 7 5.31 12.88 -19.15
C GLU A 7 5.66 11.96 -20.33
N GLY A 8 5.32 10.67 -20.28
CA GLY A 8 5.67 9.69 -21.31
C GLY A 8 7.14 9.25 -21.29
N LYS A 9 7.84 9.44 -20.16
CA LYS A 9 9.25 9.07 -19.96
C LYS A 9 9.45 7.70 -19.31
N ALA A 10 8.36 7.04 -18.91
CA ALA A 10 8.39 5.70 -18.35
C ALA A 10 7.30 4.84 -19.01
N PHE A 11 7.62 3.58 -19.26
CA PHE A 11 6.67 2.58 -19.80
C PHE A 11 5.80 1.96 -18.70
N GLU A 12 6.33 1.83 -17.48
CA GLU A 12 5.66 1.19 -16.35
C GLU A 12 5.85 2.03 -15.08
N SER A 13 4.87 1.97 -14.18
CA SER A 13 4.95 2.59 -12.87
C SER A 13 4.16 1.79 -11.82
N ILE A 14 4.82 1.42 -10.72
CA ILE A 14 4.15 0.78 -9.57
C ILE A 14 3.82 1.88 -8.56
N ASN A 15 2.53 2.23 -8.46
CA ASN A 15 2.06 3.34 -7.63
C ASN A 15 0.71 3.05 -6.97
N PHE A 16 0.34 3.93 -6.03
CA PHE A 16 -0.94 3.93 -5.34
C PHE A 16 -2.10 4.46 -6.22
N PRO A 17 -3.37 4.17 -5.88
CA PRO A 17 -4.56 4.61 -6.63
C PRO A 17 -4.62 6.10 -6.95
N SER A 18 -4.21 6.95 -6.02
CA SER A 18 -4.27 8.40 -6.18
C SER A 18 -3.35 8.93 -7.27
N PHE A 19 -2.41 8.11 -7.75
CA PHE A 19 -1.58 8.40 -8.90
C PHE A 19 -2.37 8.71 -10.17
N ALA A 20 -3.59 8.16 -10.30
CA ALA A 20 -4.53 8.50 -11.36
C ALA A 20 -4.74 10.02 -11.50
N ASN A 21 -4.67 10.79 -10.40
CA ASN A 21 -4.81 12.25 -10.43
C ASN A 21 -3.70 12.95 -11.24
N ILE A 22 -2.53 12.32 -11.37
CA ILE A 22 -1.41 12.87 -12.15
C ILE A 22 -1.48 12.39 -13.60
N ILE A 23 -1.70 11.10 -13.82
CA ILE A 23 -1.62 10.48 -15.15
C ILE A 23 -2.87 10.73 -16.01
N GLN A 24 -3.98 11.13 -15.37
CA GLN A 24 -5.23 11.52 -16.03
C GLN A 24 -5.43 13.05 -16.07
N ASP A 25 -4.47 13.84 -15.55
CA ASP A 25 -4.50 15.30 -15.64
C ASP A 25 -4.57 15.75 -17.11
N GLU A 26 -5.26 16.85 -17.39
CA GLU A 26 -5.42 17.35 -18.76
C GLU A 26 -4.09 17.68 -19.45
N LYS A 27 -3.06 17.99 -18.68
CA LYS A 27 -1.70 18.30 -19.17
C LYS A 27 -0.82 17.06 -19.32
N ALA A 28 -1.27 15.89 -18.86
CA ALA A 28 -0.48 14.67 -18.93
C ALA A 28 -0.47 14.09 -20.34
N THR A 29 0.71 13.74 -20.85
CA THR A 29 0.88 12.99 -22.10
C THR A 29 0.21 11.62 -22.02
N SER A 30 0.18 11.03 -20.82
CA SER A 30 -0.44 9.73 -20.55
C SER A 30 -1.96 9.74 -20.55
N LYS A 31 -2.64 10.90 -20.53
CA LYS A 31 -4.10 10.96 -20.40
C LYS A 31 -4.79 10.07 -21.43
N ASP A 32 -5.70 9.21 -20.96
CA ASP A 32 -6.42 8.21 -21.76
C ASP A 32 -5.54 7.19 -22.52
N LYS A 33 -4.25 7.09 -22.18
CA LYS A 33 -3.23 6.23 -22.83
C LYS A 33 -2.49 5.35 -21.81
N TRP A 34 -3.21 4.86 -20.83
CA TRP A 34 -2.65 4.02 -19.77
C TRP A 34 -3.66 2.95 -19.38
N ASP A 35 -3.17 1.89 -18.76
CA ASP A 35 -3.96 0.83 -18.16
C ASP A 35 -3.32 0.41 -16.83
N THR A 36 -3.98 -0.48 -16.11
CA THR A 36 -3.45 -1.05 -14.87
C THR A 36 -3.42 -2.56 -14.94
N ALA A 37 -2.50 -3.15 -14.18
CA ALA A 37 -2.38 -4.59 -14.03
C ALA A 37 -2.10 -4.93 -12.56
N PRO A 38 -2.28 -6.20 -12.17
CA PRO A 38 -1.77 -6.69 -10.90
C PRO A 38 -0.27 -6.46 -10.79
N VAL A 39 0.21 -6.22 -9.57
CA VAL A 39 1.66 -6.06 -9.34
C VAL A 39 2.44 -7.25 -9.91
N PRO A 40 3.60 -7.00 -10.54
CA PRO A 40 4.42 -8.07 -11.09
C PRO A 40 4.93 -8.99 -9.97
N GLY A 41 5.35 -10.19 -10.35
CA GLY A 41 5.93 -11.17 -9.45
C GLY A 41 7.00 -11.99 -10.15
N TRP A 42 7.59 -12.93 -9.43
CA TRP A 42 8.59 -13.85 -9.97
C TRP A 42 8.22 -15.30 -9.66
N TYR A 43 8.59 -16.22 -10.55
CA TYR A 43 8.39 -17.65 -10.31
C TYR A 43 9.43 -18.17 -9.31
N VAL A 44 8.96 -18.89 -8.29
CA VAL A 44 9.78 -19.61 -7.32
C VAL A 44 9.52 -21.11 -7.40
N ASP A 45 10.50 -21.91 -6.98
CA ASP A 45 10.32 -23.36 -6.82
C ASP A 45 9.48 -23.65 -5.56
N GLY A 46 8.33 -24.27 -5.77
CA GLY A 46 7.46 -24.74 -4.71
C GLY A 46 7.62 -26.24 -4.42
N PRO A 47 6.84 -26.77 -3.46
CA PRO A 47 6.84 -28.19 -3.13
C PRO A 47 6.63 -29.07 -4.36
N GLY A 48 7.46 -30.11 -4.51
CA GLY A 48 7.40 -31.04 -5.65
C GLY A 48 7.89 -30.46 -6.99
N GLY A 49 8.67 -29.37 -6.98
CA GLY A 49 9.24 -28.78 -8.20
C GLY A 49 8.25 -27.97 -9.04
N LYS A 50 7.04 -27.72 -8.51
CA LYS A 50 6.05 -26.85 -9.17
C LYS A 50 6.54 -25.41 -9.12
N LYS A 51 6.55 -24.72 -10.26
CA LYS A 51 6.79 -23.27 -10.31
C LYS A 51 5.56 -22.53 -9.79
N ILE A 52 5.77 -21.61 -8.85
CA ILE A 52 4.72 -20.82 -8.20
C ILE A 52 5.00 -19.35 -8.41
N LEU A 53 4.01 -18.59 -8.90
CA LEU A 53 4.14 -17.15 -9.07
C LEU A 53 4.07 -16.46 -7.70
N ASN A 54 5.21 -15.99 -7.21
CA ASN A 54 5.29 -15.16 -6.02
C ASN A 54 5.02 -13.70 -6.40
N ARG A 55 3.77 -13.26 -6.20
CA ARG A 55 3.34 -11.87 -6.34
C ARG A 55 2.67 -11.41 -5.04
N ARG A 56 3.08 -10.25 -4.53
CA ARG A 56 2.57 -9.69 -3.28
C ARG A 56 2.33 -8.19 -3.47
N SER A 57 1.08 -7.77 -3.40
CA SER A 57 0.77 -6.35 -3.38
C SER A 57 0.92 -5.82 -1.95
N VAL A 58 1.24 -4.53 -1.84
CA VAL A 58 1.30 -3.82 -0.56
C VAL A 58 0.44 -2.58 -0.71
N ASN A 59 -0.43 -2.33 0.27
CA ASN A 59 -1.17 -1.08 0.37
C ASN A 59 -0.45 -0.20 1.40
N LEU A 60 0.47 0.63 0.92
CA LEU A 60 1.49 1.34 1.71
C LEU A 60 0.93 2.35 2.74
N ALA A 61 -0.29 2.86 2.54
CA ALA A 61 -0.86 3.89 3.39
C ALA A 61 -2.39 3.76 3.49
N SER A 62 -2.86 3.23 4.62
CA SER A 62 -4.24 3.43 5.03
C SER A 62 -4.33 4.69 5.86
N TRP A 63 -5.01 5.72 5.33
CA TRP A 63 -5.34 6.91 6.10
C TRP A 63 -6.38 6.53 7.15
N CYS A 64 -5.96 6.53 8.43
CA CYS A 64 -6.81 6.14 9.54
C CYS A 64 -7.16 7.37 10.39
N LEU A 65 -8.41 7.42 10.86
CA LEU A 65 -8.84 8.37 11.88
C LEU A 65 -8.76 7.68 13.24
N ALA A 66 -8.01 8.26 14.17
CA ALA A 66 -7.83 7.73 15.52
C ALA A 66 -8.33 8.75 16.56
N VAL A 67 -9.06 8.28 17.56
CA VAL A 67 -9.52 9.10 18.69
C VAL A 67 -8.58 8.87 19.88
N SER A 68 -8.00 9.96 20.39
CA SER A 68 -7.10 9.89 21.55
C SER A 68 -7.81 9.35 22.79
N ASN A 69 -7.14 8.44 23.51
CA ASN A 69 -7.59 7.93 24.80
C ASN A 69 -7.71 9.02 25.87
N TYR A 70 -7.03 10.15 25.70
CA TYR A 70 -7.01 11.27 26.64
C TYR A 70 -7.96 12.41 26.27
N SER A 71 -8.68 12.29 25.15
CA SER A 71 -9.63 13.33 24.74
C SER A 71 -10.74 13.49 25.78
N LYS A 72 -11.06 14.73 26.15
CA LYS A 72 -12.22 15.04 27.01
C LYS A 72 -13.55 15.05 26.23
N LYS A 73 -13.49 14.90 24.90
CA LYS A 73 -14.65 14.93 23.99
C LYS A 73 -14.67 13.69 23.08
N ARG A 74 -14.51 12.49 23.67
CA ARG A 74 -14.35 11.23 22.91
C ARG A 74 -15.56 10.95 22.01
N ASP A 75 -16.78 11.07 22.53
CA ASP A 75 -17.99 10.77 21.77
C ASP A 75 -18.13 11.69 20.55
N LEU A 76 -17.89 12.99 20.72
CA LEU A 76 -17.90 13.95 19.61
C LEU A 76 -16.81 13.63 18.57
N ALA A 77 -15.60 13.26 19.02
CA ALA A 77 -14.53 12.86 18.12
C ALA A 77 -14.87 11.57 17.35
N CYS A 78 -15.53 10.61 17.99
CA CYS A 78 -16.05 9.41 17.33
C CYS A 78 -17.13 9.76 16.30
N CYS A 79 -18.06 10.66 16.62
CA CYS A 79 -19.06 11.13 15.66
C CYS A 79 -18.42 11.81 14.45
N LEU A 80 -17.43 12.67 14.67
CA LEU A 80 -16.70 13.31 13.58
C LEU A 80 -15.95 12.30 12.72
N ALA A 81 -15.29 11.31 13.34
CA ALA A 81 -14.60 10.25 12.61
C ALA A 81 -15.58 9.41 11.78
N ALA A 82 -16.74 9.07 12.33
CA ALA A 82 -17.79 8.36 11.62
C ALA A 82 -18.34 9.17 10.45
N TYR A 83 -18.58 10.47 10.64
CA TYR A 83 -19.00 11.38 9.56
C TYR A 83 -17.96 11.47 8.46
N MET A 84 -16.69 11.70 8.81
CA MET A 84 -15.59 11.76 7.84
C MET A 84 -15.40 10.45 7.09
N ALA A 85 -15.70 9.32 7.74
CA ALA A 85 -15.64 8.01 7.11
C ALA A 85 -16.90 7.69 6.29
N ASP A 86 -17.99 8.46 6.36
CA ASP A 86 -19.22 8.18 5.62
C ASP A 86 -18.94 8.01 4.10
N PRO A 87 -19.58 7.07 3.40
CA PRO A 87 -19.31 6.82 1.98
C PRO A 87 -19.43 8.06 1.09
N TRP A 88 -20.41 8.93 1.34
CA TRP A 88 -20.53 10.20 0.61
C TRP A 88 -19.35 11.09 0.93
N VAL A 89 -19.07 11.30 2.22
CA VAL A 89 -18.10 12.32 2.67
C VAL A 89 -16.71 11.96 2.19
N LEU A 90 -16.35 10.68 2.28
CA LEU A 90 -15.11 10.17 1.70
C LEU A 90 -15.07 10.35 0.18
N GLN A 91 -16.16 10.09 -0.54
CA GLN A 91 -16.19 10.28 -2.00
C GLN A 91 -15.87 11.74 -2.37
N GLU A 92 -16.44 12.72 -1.67
CA GLU A 92 -16.10 14.12 -1.90
C GLU A 92 -14.61 14.39 -1.67
N GLY A 93 -14.02 13.83 -0.62
CA GLY A 93 -12.58 13.93 -0.33
C GLY A 93 -11.69 13.28 -1.39
N ILE A 94 -12.09 12.12 -1.93
CA ILE A 94 -11.40 11.40 -3.01
C ILE A 94 -11.46 12.19 -4.33
N LEU A 95 -12.48 13.02 -4.52
CA LEU A 95 -12.71 13.84 -5.70
C LEU A 95 -12.15 15.26 -5.60
N GLN A 96 -11.58 15.68 -4.46
CA GLN A 96 -10.95 17.00 -4.39
C GLN A 96 -9.73 17.09 -5.31
N PRO A 97 -9.52 18.22 -6.03
CA PRO A 97 -8.29 18.45 -6.78
C PRO A 97 -7.05 18.35 -5.85
N GLY A 98 -5.98 17.72 -6.32
CA GLY A 98 -4.73 17.58 -5.57
C GLY A 98 -4.79 16.65 -4.34
N THR A 99 -5.91 15.96 -4.12
CA THR A 99 -6.05 14.97 -3.06
C THR A 99 -5.21 13.72 -3.35
N TRP A 100 -4.71 13.09 -2.28
CA TRP A 100 -4.08 11.77 -2.34
C TRP A 100 -4.94 10.70 -1.64
N HIS A 101 -6.23 10.99 -1.43
CA HIS A 101 -7.16 10.04 -0.86
C HIS A 101 -7.55 8.99 -1.89
N ASP A 102 -7.27 7.74 -1.54
CA ASP A 102 -7.61 6.56 -2.34
C ASP A 102 -9.02 6.05 -1.99
N PRO A 103 -9.71 5.39 -2.94
CA PRO A 103 -10.90 4.60 -2.64
C PRO A 103 -10.64 3.61 -1.50
N SER A 104 -11.47 3.66 -0.45
CA SER A 104 -11.26 2.88 0.78
C SER A 104 -12.49 2.07 1.21
N ARG A 105 -13.57 2.11 0.43
CA ARG A 105 -14.81 1.33 0.65
C ARG A 105 -15.16 0.53 -0.58
N TYR A 106 -15.85 -0.61 -0.39
CA TYR A 106 -16.33 -1.44 -1.49
C TYR A 106 -17.21 -0.67 -2.49
N CYS A 107 -18.02 0.28 -2.02
CA CYS A 107 -18.82 1.13 -2.89
C CYS A 107 -18.01 2.15 -3.70
N HIS A 108 -16.70 2.28 -3.48
CA HIS A 108 -15.83 3.22 -4.22
C HIS A 108 -14.94 2.52 -5.25
N VAL A 109 -14.98 1.19 -5.33
CA VAL A 109 -14.13 0.38 -6.23
C VAL A 109 -14.99 -0.50 -7.15
N GLY A 110 -14.37 -1.07 -8.19
CA GLY A 110 -15.02 -2.01 -9.10
C GLY A 110 -16.23 -1.45 -9.87
N LEU A 111 -17.09 -2.36 -10.34
CA LEU A 111 -18.29 -2.01 -11.11
C LEU A 111 -19.34 -1.24 -10.29
N GLY A 112 -19.31 -1.37 -8.96
CA GLY A 112 -20.21 -0.66 -8.04
C GLY A 112 -19.82 0.79 -7.77
N ALA A 113 -18.66 1.25 -8.23
CA ALA A 113 -18.18 2.60 -7.97
C ALA A 113 -19.06 3.69 -8.64
N PRO A 114 -19.28 4.84 -7.98
CA PRO A 114 -19.90 6.02 -8.56
C PRO A 114 -19.30 6.39 -9.92
N ALA A 115 -20.15 6.79 -10.87
CA ALA A 115 -19.73 7.10 -12.23
C ALA A 115 -18.59 8.14 -12.28
N ILE A 116 -18.67 9.18 -11.44
CA ILE A 116 -17.64 10.23 -11.34
C ILE A 116 -16.29 9.70 -10.84
N LEU A 117 -16.28 8.69 -9.96
CA LEU A 117 -15.04 8.04 -9.52
C LEU A 117 -14.47 7.20 -10.66
N ARG A 118 -15.30 6.47 -11.41
CA ARG A 118 -14.84 5.70 -12.57
C ARG A 118 -14.26 6.58 -13.68
N GLU A 119 -14.89 7.73 -13.95
CA GLU A 119 -14.38 8.68 -14.94
C GLU A 119 -13.01 9.23 -14.54
N ARG A 120 -12.84 9.64 -13.28
CA ARG A 120 -11.56 10.22 -12.82
C ARG A 120 -10.47 9.18 -12.57
N ARG A 121 -10.82 8.01 -12.06
CA ARG A 121 -9.85 6.96 -11.67
C ARG A 121 -9.62 5.93 -12.76
N GLY A 122 -10.45 5.91 -13.80
CA GLY A 122 -10.25 5.12 -15.00
C GLY A 122 -10.07 3.61 -14.72
N PRO A 123 -9.19 2.94 -15.49
CA PRO A 123 -8.94 1.50 -15.37
C PRO A 123 -8.47 1.05 -13.97
N LEU A 124 -7.95 1.96 -13.17
CA LEU A 124 -7.39 1.64 -11.86
C LEU A 124 -8.40 0.97 -10.92
N LEU A 125 -9.68 1.35 -11.00
CA LEU A 125 -10.71 0.74 -10.15
C LEU A 125 -11.01 -0.71 -10.52
N SER A 126 -10.68 -1.13 -11.74
CA SER A 126 -10.97 -2.48 -12.26
C SER A 126 -10.01 -3.53 -11.70
N TYR A 127 -8.75 -3.18 -11.47
CA TYR A 127 -7.72 -4.11 -10.96
C TYR A 127 -7.40 -3.93 -9.48
N PHE A 128 -8.04 -2.97 -8.82
CA PHE A 128 -7.86 -2.74 -7.38
C PHE A 128 -8.24 -3.98 -6.56
N GLU A 129 -9.35 -4.63 -6.87
CA GLU A 129 -9.81 -5.86 -6.20
C GLU A 129 -8.86 -7.04 -6.45
N GLU A 130 -8.34 -7.18 -7.68
CA GLU A 130 -7.36 -8.23 -7.97
C GLU A 130 -6.07 -8.02 -7.18
N ASN A 131 -5.54 -6.80 -7.14
CA ASN A 131 -4.39 -6.48 -6.31
C ASN A 131 -4.69 -6.70 -4.83
N ALA A 132 -5.88 -6.36 -4.34
CA ALA A 132 -6.28 -6.60 -2.96
C ALA A 132 -6.32 -8.10 -2.61
N SER A 133 -6.62 -8.98 -3.57
CA SER A 133 -6.62 -10.44 -3.36
C SER A 133 -5.23 -11.02 -3.09
N VAL A 134 -4.16 -10.30 -3.47
CA VAL A 134 -2.77 -10.71 -3.25
C VAL A 134 -2.01 -9.84 -2.24
N LEU A 135 -2.76 -9.10 -1.43
CA LEU A 135 -2.24 -8.17 -0.45
C LEU A 135 -1.51 -8.91 0.68
N THR A 136 -0.31 -8.43 1.02
CA THR A 136 0.42 -8.90 2.20
C THR A 136 0.30 -7.90 3.35
N PRO A 137 0.31 -8.35 4.62
CA PRO A 137 0.31 -7.41 5.71
C PRO A 137 1.56 -6.54 5.75
N MET A 138 1.34 -5.28 6.09
CA MET A 138 2.42 -4.32 6.25
C MET A 138 3.10 -4.46 7.60
N VAL A 139 4.41 -4.22 7.60
CA VAL A 139 5.21 -4.08 8.82
C VAL A 139 4.69 -2.94 9.71
N THR A 140 4.01 -1.92 9.13
CA THR A 140 3.39 -0.77 9.84
C THR A 140 2.42 -1.16 10.96
N GLY A 141 1.82 -2.36 10.89
CA GLY A 141 0.94 -2.87 11.93
C GLY A 141 1.65 -3.42 13.17
N LEU A 142 2.99 -3.47 13.17
CA LEU A 142 3.79 -4.04 14.26
C LEU A 142 4.33 -3.00 15.22
N ILE A 143 4.68 -3.47 16.42
CA ILE A 143 5.49 -2.71 17.35
C ILE A 143 6.85 -2.42 16.69
N ALA A 144 7.36 -1.21 16.85
CA ALA A 144 8.60 -0.72 16.23
C ALA A 144 8.62 -0.75 14.70
N ALA A 145 7.45 -0.74 14.04
CA ALA A 145 7.35 -0.72 12.58
C ALA A 145 8.22 0.34 11.89
N THR A 146 8.30 1.55 12.47
CA THR A 146 9.14 2.62 11.96
C THR A 146 10.61 2.22 11.92
N GLU A 147 11.12 1.55 12.95
CA GLU A 147 12.53 1.12 13.00
C GLU A 147 12.84 0.05 11.95
N TYR A 148 11.93 -0.93 11.77
CA TYR A 148 12.08 -1.93 10.71
C TYR A 148 12.17 -1.26 9.32
N ASN A 149 11.24 -0.34 9.02
CA ASN A 149 11.20 0.36 7.73
C ASN A 149 12.41 1.27 7.50
N VAL A 150 12.83 2.03 8.52
CA VAL A 150 13.99 2.93 8.42
C VAL A 150 15.27 2.13 8.16
N ASN A 151 15.49 1.03 8.87
CA ASN A 151 16.67 0.20 8.69
C ASN A 151 16.71 -0.43 7.29
N ALA A 152 15.60 -1.01 6.85
CA ALA A 152 15.51 -1.57 5.49
C ALA A 152 15.73 -0.49 4.42
N SER A 153 15.05 0.66 4.53
CA SER A 153 15.18 1.76 3.58
C SER A 153 16.61 2.28 3.49
N LYS A 154 17.29 2.46 4.64
CA LYS A 154 18.68 2.91 4.70
C LYS A 154 19.64 1.95 4.00
N ASN A 155 19.53 0.65 4.28
CA ASN A 155 20.44 -0.35 3.71
C ASN A 155 20.18 -0.55 2.21
N LEU A 156 18.92 -0.60 1.77
CA LEU A 156 18.56 -0.68 0.36
C LEU A 156 19.02 0.57 -0.40
N HIS A 157 18.89 1.76 0.19
CA HIS A 157 19.41 2.98 -0.41
C HIS A 157 20.92 2.94 -0.57
N ALA A 158 21.66 2.48 0.45
CA ALA A 158 23.11 2.32 0.37
C ALA A 158 23.53 1.38 -0.78
N ALA A 159 22.76 0.31 -1.02
CA ALA A 159 22.96 -0.57 -2.15
C ALA A 159 22.62 0.09 -3.50
N MET A 160 21.50 0.83 -3.59
CA MET A 160 21.10 1.54 -4.81
C MET A 160 22.14 2.58 -5.25
N VAL A 161 22.82 3.25 -4.31
CA VAL A 161 23.87 4.24 -4.62
C VAL A 161 25.27 3.62 -4.70
N GLY A 162 25.40 2.29 -4.60
CA GLY A 162 26.65 1.56 -4.77
C GLY A 162 27.63 1.62 -3.60
N THR A 163 27.19 2.10 -2.43
CA THR A 163 28.03 2.19 -1.21
C THR A 163 28.02 0.92 -0.36
N MET A 164 27.13 -0.02 -0.67
CA MET A 164 27.02 -1.33 -0.04
C MET A 164 26.64 -2.36 -1.10
N ASP A 165 27.12 -3.59 -1.00
CA ASP A 165 26.65 -4.68 -1.85
C ASP A 165 25.19 -5.05 -1.50
N VAL A 166 24.42 -5.51 -2.50
CA VAL A 166 22.99 -5.87 -2.33
C VAL A 166 22.82 -7.02 -1.32
N VAL A 167 23.63 -8.07 -1.41
CA VAL A 167 23.58 -9.19 -0.46
C VAL A 167 23.91 -8.67 0.92
N LYS A 168 24.95 -7.83 1.04
CA LYS A 168 25.33 -7.26 2.33
C LYS A 168 24.25 -6.36 2.95
N ALA A 169 23.55 -5.59 2.13
CA ALA A 169 22.43 -4.76 2.58
C ALA A 169 21.27 -5.59 3.13
N LEU A 170 20.97 -6.72 2.49
CA LEU A 170 19.93 -7.64 2.94
C LEU A 170 20.32 -8.33 4.26
N GLU A 171 21.54 -8.89 4.35
CA GLU A 171 22.07 -9.48 5.59
C GLU A 171 22.04 -8.49 6.77
N THR A 172 22.44 -7.24 6.51
CA THR A 172 22.47 -6.19 7.53
C THR A 172 21.05 -5.85 7.99
N THR A 173 20.10 -5.80 7.06
CA THR A 173 18.69 -5.57 7.37
C THR A 173 18.13 -6.70 8.22
N GLU A 174 18.38 -7.95 7.86
CA GLU A 174 17.96 -9.13 8.62
C GLU A 174 18.49 -9.07 10.06
N LYS A 175 19.80 -8.86 10.24
CA LYS A 175 20.41 -8.76 11.57
C LYS A 175 19.75 -7.66 12.42
N GLN A 176 19.56 -6.47 11.86
CA GLN A 176 18.94 -5.35 12.56
C GLN A 176 17.48 -5.62 12.91
N TRP A 177 16.75 -6.32 12.04
CA TRP A 177 15.37 -6.72 12.29
C TRP A 177 15.28 -7.76 13.41
N GLU A 178 16.21 -8.71 13.48
CA GLU A 178 16.31 -9.66 14.58
C GLU A 178 16.59 -8.96 15.91
N GLU A 179 17.52 -8.00 15.94
CA GLU A 179 17.81 -7.18 17.12
C GLU A 179 16.59 -6.38 17.61
N ILE A 180 15.84 -5.75 16.69
CA ILE A 180 14.59 -5.05 17.02
C ILE A 180 13.58 -6.05 17.60
N THR A 181 13.40 -7.19 16.95
CA THR A 181 12.43 -8.22 17.32
C THR A 181 12.68 -8.75 18.72
N GLU A 182 13.94 -9.04 19.07
CA GLU A 182 14.31 -9.46 20.42
C GLU A 182 14.06 -8.36 21.45
N ARG A 183 14.45 -7.12 21.14
CA ARG A 183 14.28 -5.98 22.04
C ARG A 183 12.81 -5.68 22.37
N VAL A 184 11.91 -5.74 21.38
CA VAL A 184 10.47 -5.49 21.59
C VAL A 184 9.71 -6.73 22.09
N GLY A 185 10.32 -7.90 21.96
CA GLY A 185 9.81 -9.20 22.39
C GLY A 185 9.28 -10.04 21.24
N ARG A 186 10.02 -11.09 20.88
CA ARG A 186 9.67 -12.00 19.77
C ARG A 186 8.27 -12.58 19.88
N GLN A 187 7.88 -13.06 21.06
CA GLN A 187 6.57 -13.67 21.27
C GLN A 187 5.42 -12.67 21.01
N LYS A 188 5.59 -11.41 21.44
CA LYS A 188 4.62 -10.34 21.16
C LYS A 188 4.51 -10.04 19.67
N GLN A 189 5.63 -10.04 18.95
CA GLN A 189 5.61 -9.86 17.49
C GLN A 189 4.93 -11.02 16.78
N ILE A 190 5.16 -12.27 17.22
CA ILE A 190 4.48 -13.45 16.68
C ILE A 190 2.96 -13.32 16.87
N GLU A 191 2.52 -12.91 18.06
CA GLU A 191 1.09 -12.69 18.35
C GLU A 191 0.51 -11.57 17.49
N ALA A 192 1.18 -10.42 17.40
CA ALA A 192 0.77 -9.30 16.56
C ALA A 192 0.65 -9.71 15.08
N TRP A 193 1.63 -10.46 14.55
CA TRP A 193 1.58 -10.99 13.19
C TRP A 193 0.43 -11.96 12.97
N LYS A 194 0.15 -12.85 13.93
CA LYS A 194 -0.98 -13.78 13.85
C LYS A 194 -2.31 -13.04 13.81
N GLU A 195 -2.48 -12.01 14.64
CA GLU A 195 -3.70 -11.18 14.62
C GLU A 195 -3.82 -10.40 13.30
N LEU A 196 -2.74 -9.79 12.84
CA LEU A 196 -2.73 -9.03 11.59
C LEU A 196 -3.07 -9.93 10.40
N LYS A 197 -2.48 -11.13 10.31
CA LYS A 197 -2.68 -12.08 9.21
C LYS A 197 -4.15 -12.47 9.02
N LYS A 198 -4.98 -12.46 10.06
CA LYS A 198 -6.43 -12.77 9.96
C LYS A 198 -7.19 -11.83 9.02
N TRP A 199 -6.68 -10.61 8.84
CA TRP A 199 -7.32 -9.57 8.02
C TRP A 199 -6.84 -9.56 6.56
N TYR A 200 -5.88 -10.41 6.21
CA TYR A 200 -5.28 -10.44 4.88
C TYR A 200 -5.58 -11.76 4.17
N PRO A 201 -5.63 -11.75 2.82
CA PRO A 201 -5.80 -12.98 2.05
C PRO A 201 -4.75 -14.02 2.40
N THR A 202 -5.19 -15.27 2.59
CA THR A 202 -4.26 -16.40 2.73
C THR A 202 -3.88 -16.88 1.34
N ILE A 203 -2.80 -16.32 0.78
CA ILE A 203 -2.17 -16.92 -0.39
C ILE A 203 -1.23 -18.02 0.11
N VAL A 204 -1.64 -19.26 -0.09
CA VAL A 204 -0.75 -20.42 0.04
C VAL A 204 0.12 -20.46 -1.21
N ILE A 205 1.41 -20.19 -1.03
CA ILE A 205 2.45 -20.50 -2.02
C ILE A 205 2.76 -21.98 -1.85
#